data_AF-A0A024GVS0-F1
#
_entry.id   AF-A0A024GVS0-F1
#
_cell.length_a   1.000
_cell.length_b   1.000
_cell.length_c   1.000
_cell.angle_alpha   90.00
_cell.angle_beta   90.00
_cell.angle_gamma   90.00
#
_symmetry.space_group_name_H-M   'P 1'
#
loop_
_entity.id
_entity.type
_entity.pdbx_description
1 polymer ?
#
loop_
_entity_poly.entity_id
_entity_poly.type
_entity_poly.pdbx_seq_one_letter_code
_entity_poly.pdbx_strand_id
1 'polypeptide(L)'
;MEIVLIRIDHFRDRAAYLRTLRSWLQQTEIANGRLISQGTLLLLFLVAPSASQVDALLSRYQMDPIDTNARNEPCIDRFIDVIGRKQVDGCACRGFTELNLLTPKLVQELLVDQWEAESAWIQKVMVNTRTESYLRWKDEAKKSRKQRRKRTAQDRYTHRKQARTTSSTDISQVEPEGMTQA
;
A
#
# COMPACT_ATOMS: atom_id res chain seq x y z
N MET A 1 9.69 18.24 20.36
CA MET A 1 9.08 16.91 20.15
C MET A 1 8.54 16.87 18.73
N GLU A 2 8.35 15.70 18.14
CA GLU A 2 7.77 15.61 16.79
C GLU A 2 6.42 14.91 16.82
N ILE A 3 5.41 15.53 16.20
CA ILE A 3 4.16 14.86 15.90
C ILE A 3 4.20 14.31 14.46
N VAL A 4 3.66 13.12 14.29
CA VAL A 4 3.51 12.49 12.97
C VAL A 4 2.12 11.90 12.83
N LEU A 5 1.52 12.11 11.66
CA LEU A 5 0.25 11.49 11.28
C LEU A 5 0.50 10.53 10.13
N ILE A 6 0.21 9.26 10.36
CA ILE A 6 0.34 8.19 9.37
C ILE A 6 -1.06 7.67 9.06
N ARG A 7 -1.36 7.52 7.77
CA ARG A 7 -2.55 6.81 7.33
C ARG A 7 -2.21 5.36 7.10
N ILE A 8 -3.05 4.47 7.61
CA ILE A 8 -2.99 3.03 7.36
C ILE A 8 -4.18 2.66 6.48
N ASP A 9 -3.96 1.80 5.50
CA ASP A 9 -4.98 1.47 4.52
C ASP A 9 -6.01 0.45 5.03
N HIS A 10 -5.55 -0.65 5.61
CA HIS A 10 -6.41 -1.65 6.26
C HIS A 10 -5.58 -2.52 7.23
N PHE A 11 -6.28 -3.23 8.10
CA PHE A 11 -5.71 -4.32 8.89
C PHE A 11 -6.35 -5.63 8.44
N ARG A 12 -5.54 -6.67 8.19
CA ARG A 12 -6.08 -8.03 8.06
C ARG A 12 -6.32 -8.64 9.44
N ASP A 13 -5.29 -8.67 10.28
CA ASP A 13 -5.40 -9.06 11.69
C ASP A 13 -5.04 -7.86 12.57
N ARG A 14 -6.07 -7.14 13.02
CA ARG A 14 -5.91 -5.95 13.86
C ARG A 14 -5.18 -6.27 15.16
N ALA A 15 -5.46 -7.41 15.80
CA ALA A 15 -4.87 -7.73 17.09
C ALA A 15 -3.37 -8.04 16.96
N ALA A 16 -3.00 -8.82 15.94
CA ALA A 16 -1.60 -9.10 15.63
C ALA A 16 -0.85 -7.83 15.24
N TYR A 17 -1.43 -7.00 14.37
CA TYR A 17 -0.85 -5.73 13.92
C TYR A 17 -0.55 -4.82 15.11
N LEU A 18 -1.52 -4.64 16.00
CA LEU A 18 -1.38 -3.78 17.19
C LEU A 18 -0.34 -4.29 18.17
N ARG A 19 -0.24 -5.61 18.35
CA ARG A 19 0.79 -6.21 19.21
C ARG A 19 2.18 -5.89 18.68
N THR A 20 2.40 -6.06 17.38
CA THR A 20 3.67 -5.72 16.72
C THR A 20 3.94 -4.22 16.80
N LEU A 21 2.95 -3.38 16.49
CA LEU A 21 3.07 -1.93 16.57
C LEU A 21 3.46 -1.47 17.98
N ARG A 22 2.79 -1.99 19.03
CA ARG A 22 3.13 -1.67 20.42
C ARG A 22 4.57 -2.07 20.76
N SER A 23 5.04 -3.22 20.28
CA SER A 23 6.43 -3.63 20.44
C SER A 23 7.40 -2.67 19.76
N TRP A 24 7.11 -2.23 18.54
CA TRP A 24 7.93 -1.25 17.83
C TRP A 24 7.94 0.12 18.52
N LEU A 25 6.79 0.58 19.01
CA LEU A 25 6.68 1.84 19.75
C LEU A 25 7.50 1.79 21.05
N GLN A 26 7.51 0.66 21.76
CA GLN A 26 8.38 0.46 22.92
C GLN A 26 9.86 0.48 22.54
N GLN A 27 10.24 -0.25 21.49
CA GLN A 27 11.64 -0.32 21.01
C GLN A 27 12.16 1.01 20.46
N THR A 28 11.28 1.87 19.94
CA THR A 28 11.60 3.22 19.46
C THR A 28 11.37 4.29 20.51
N GLU A 29 11.01 3.92 21.73
CA GLU A 29 10.76 4.83 22.85
C GLU A 29 9.67 5.88 22.57
N ILE A 30 8.72 5.56 21.68
CA ILE A 30 7.55 6.40 21.38
C ILE A 30 6.42 5.99 22.32
N ALA A 31 6.32 6.68 23.45
CA ALA A 31 5.32 6.36 24.47
C ALA A 31 3.91 6.91 24.17
N ASN A 32 3.81 7.95 23.34
CA ASN A 32 2.60 8.74 23.18
C ASN A 32 2.04 8.62 21.76
N GLY A 33 0.76 8.26 21.66
CA GLY A 33 0.09 8.19 20.37
C GLY A 33 -1.32 7.65 20.44
N ARG A 34 -2.01 7.67 19.30
CA ARG A 34 -3.34 7.14 19.15
C ARG A 34 -3.49 6.46 17.81
N LEU A 35 -4.08 5.26 17.84
CA LEU A 35 -4.68 4.70 16.64
C LEU A 35 -6.15 5.12 16.60
N ILE A 36 -6.49 5.94 15.61
CA ILE A 36 -7.83 6.50 15.41
C ILE A 36 -8.50 5.75 14.25
N SER A 37 -9.68 5.19 14.52
CA SER A 37 -10.59 4.69 13.49
C SER A 37 -11.78 5.63 13.32
N GLN A 38 -12.16 5.92 12.07
CA GLN A 38 -13.39 6.64 11.73
C GLN A 38 -14.01 6.00 10.49
N GLY A 39 -15.03 5.16 10.67
CA GLY A 39 -15.54 4.33 9.57
C GLY A 39 -14.44 3.44 8.99
N THR A 40 -14.11 3.63 7.71
CA THR A 40 -13.02 2.90 7.02
C THR A 40 -11.66 3.61 7.12
N LEU A 41 -11.61 4.80 7.70
CA LEU A 41 -10.38 5.57 7.85
C LEU A 41 -9.60 5.09 9.07
N LEU A 42 -8.32 4.80 8.88
CA LEU A 42 -7.38 4.42 9.94
C LEU A 42 -6.20 5.39 9.95
N LEU A 43 -5.99 6.03 11.10
CA LEU A 43 -4.94 7.01 11.33
C LEU A 43 -4.13 6.62 12.56
N LEU A 44 -2.81 6.67 12.43
CA LEU A 44 -1.87 6.53 13.53
C LEU A 44 -1.25 7.91 13.78
N PHE A 45 -1.64 8.53 14.89
CA PHE A 45 -1.04 9.76 15.39
C PHE A 45 -0.01 9.41 16.46
N LEU A 46 1.21 9.93 16.36
CA LEU A 46 2.27 9.69 17.34
C LEU A 46 2.92 11.00 17.76
N VAL A 47 3.37 11.04 19.01
CA VAL A 47 4.21 12.10 19.56
C VAL A 47 5.54 11.48 19.97
N ALA A 48 6.56 11.69 19.14
CA ALA A 48 7.90 11.18 19.36
C ALA A 48 8.77 12.21 20.08
N PRO A 49 9.74 11.77 20.91
CA PRO A 49 10.71 12.68 21.53
C PRO A 49 11.52 13.47 20.51
N SER A 50 11.95 12.84 19.41
CA SER A 50 12.67 13.48 18.32
C SER A 50 12.36 12.84 16.95
N ALA A 51 12.88 13.45 15.88
CA ALA A 51 12.69 12.96 14.52
C ALA A 51 13.36 11.59 14.26
N SER A 52 14.45 11.28 14.96
CA SER A 52 15.17 10.01 14.76
C SER A 52 14.34 8.79 15.18
N GLN A 53 13.52 8.90 16.23
CA GLN A 53 12.59 7.83 16.63
C GLN A 53 11.50 7.61 15.57
N VAL A 54 11.00 8.69 14.97
CA VAL A 54 10.04 8.59 13.85
C VAL A 54 10.68 7.89 12.67
N ASP A 55 11.90 8.27 12.30
CA ASP A 55 12.62 7.65 11.18
C ASP A 55 12.91 6.17 11.45
N ALA A 56 13.27 5.80 12.68
CA ALA A 56 13.46 4.42 13.08
C ALA A 56 12.15 3.60 12.96
N LEU A 57 11.01 4.15 13.38
CA LEU A 57 9.71 3.51 13.21
C LEU A 57 9.35 3.34 11.72
N LEU A 58 9.55 4.38 10.91
CA LEU A 58 9.27 4.34 9.48
C LEU A 58 10.19 3.34 8.75
N SER A 59 11.43 3.19 9.18
CA SER A 59 12.35 2.16 8.68
C SER A 59 11.82 0.75 8.96
N ARG A 60 11.27 0.50 10.16
CA ARG A 60 10.62 -0.79 10.48
C ARG A 60 9.44 -1.08 9.58
N TYR A 61 8.60 -0.08 9.30
CA TYR A 61 7.51 -0.25 8.34
C TYR A 61 7.96 -0.67 6.93
N GLN A 62 9.21 -0.39 6.55
CA GLN A 62 9.77 -0.78 5.26
C GLN A 62 10.44 -2.16 5.28
N MET A 63 10.91 -2.61 6.45
CA MET A 63 11.79 -3.78 6.59
C MET A 63 11.12 -4.97 7.27
N ASP A 64 10.28 -4.70 8.27
CA ASP A 64 9.78 -5.70 9.20
C ASP A 64 8.32 -6.05 8.89
N PRO A 65 7.92 -7.32 9.01
CA PRO A 65 6.53 -7.72 8.87
C PRO A 65 5.69 -7.22 10.05
N ILE A 66 4.52 -6.67 9.74
CA ILE A 66 3.56 -6.15 10.75
C ILE A 66 2.16 -6.76 10.61
N ASP A 67 1.77 -7.17 9.41
CA ASP A 67 0.48 -7.80 9.13
C ASP A 67 0.66 -9.20 8.53
N THR A 68 -0.44 -9.82 8.13
CA THR A 68 -0.47 -11.11 7.44
C THR A 68 -1.08 -10.98 6.04
N ASN A 69 -0.60 -11.80 5.11
CA ASN A 69 -1.08 -11.80 3.73
C ASN A 69 -2.31 -12.72 3.53
N ALA A 70 -2.78 -12.87 2.28
CA ALA A 70 -3.88 -13.75 1.89
C ALA A 70 -3.75 -15.22 2.36
N ARG A 71 -2.51 -15.68 2.59
CA ARG A 71 -2.15 -17.03 3.02
C ARG A 71 -1.82 -17.12 4.51
N ASN A 72 -2.08 -16.06 5.27
CA ASN A 72 -1.74 -15.91 6.69
C ASN A 72 -0.22 -15.96 6.97
N GLU A 73 0.61 -15.61 5.99
CA GLU A 73 2.06 -15.49 6.18
C GLU A 73 2.40 -14.05 6.59
N PRO A 74 3.41 -13.83 7.47
CA PRO A 74 3.84 -12.48 7.86
C PRO A 74 4.25 -11.65 6.65
N CYS A 75 3.80 -10.40 6.59
CA CYS A 75 4.13 -9.48 5.52
C CYS A 75 4.32 -8.04 5.99
N ILE A 76 5.13 -7.31 5.22
CA ILE A 76 5.32 -5.88 5.37
C ILE A 76 4.08 -5.16 4.87
N ASP A 77 3.57 -4.20 5.64
CA ASP A 77 2.50 -3.32 5.17
C ASP A 77 3.07 -2.24 4.26
N ARG A 78 2.73 -2.35 2.97
CA ARG A 78 3.20 -1.42 1.92
C ARG A 78 2.22 -0.29 1.65
N PHE A 79 1.07 -0.30 2.32
CA PHE A 79 -0.04 0.62 2.06
C PHE A 79 -0.24 1.56 3.23
N ILE A 80 0.84 2.20 3.65
CA ILE A 80 0.83 3.32 4.61
C ILE A 80 1.26 4.60 3.90
N ASP A 81 0.77 5.75 4.35
CA ASP A 81 1.28 7.05 3.93
C ASP A 81 1.56 7.94 5.13
N VAL A 82 2.73 8.60 5.14
CA VAL A 82 2.97 9.71 6.07
C VAL A 82 2.23 10.93 5.54
N ILE A 83 1.21 11.37 6.28
CA ILE A 83 0.38 12.52 5.91
C ILE A 83 1.12 13.81 6.19
N GLY A 84 1.78 13.89 7.35
CA GLY A 84 2.59 15.04 7.75
C GLY A 84 3.39 14.78 9.01
N ARG A 85 4.41 15.63 9.20
CA ARG A 85 5.31 15.67 10.35
C ARG A 85 5.51 17.13 10.75
N LYS A 86 5.55 17.40 12.05
CA LYS A 86 5.73 18.75 12.57
C LYS A 86 6.43 18.72 13.92
N GLN A 87 7.39 19.62 14.10
CA GLN A 87 8.00 19.87 15.40
C GLN A 87 7.06 20.72 16.25
N VAL A 88 6.86 20.31 17.50
CA VAL A 88 6.03 21.00 18.49
C VAL A 88 6.76 21.06 19.83
N ASP A 89 6.46 22.09 20.61
CA ASP A 89 7.03 22.28 21.95
C ASP A 89 6.41 21.31 22.97
N GLY A 90 5.14 20.95 22.76
CA GLY A 90 4.43 19.98 23.58
C GLY A 90 3.21 19.40 22.86
N CYS A 91 2.62 18.36 23.44
CA CYS A 91 1.35 17.81 22.97
C CYS A 91 0.60 17.19 24.15
N ALA A 92 -0.72 17.37 24.18
CA ALA A 92 -1.58 16.81 25.22
C ALA A 92 -1.81 15.29 25.10
N CYS A 93 -1.42 14.68 23.98
CA CYS A 93 -1.57 13.23 23.78
C CYS A 93 -0.62 12.44 24.71
N ARG A 94 -1.18 11.68 25.65
CA ARG A 94 -0.43 10.85 26.61
C ARG A 94 -0.73 9.37 26.48
N GLY A 95 0.30 8.54 26.57
CA GLY A 95 0.22 7.08 26.42
C GLY A 95 -0.16 6.64 25.01
N PHE A 96 -0.27 5.34 24.78
CA PHE A 96 -0.75 4.76 23.52
C PHE A 96 -2.09 4.02 23.69
N THR A 97 -3.14 4.51 23.04
CA THR A 97 -4.47 3.89 23.06
C THR A 97 -5.15 3.97 21.71
N GLU A 98 -6.30 3.31 21.60
CA GLU A 98 -7.10 3.25 20.39
C GLU A 98 -8.37 4.07 20.60
N LEU A 99 -8.78 4.81 19.58
CA LEU A 99 -9.99 5.65 19.61
C LEU A 99 -10.83 5.36 18.39
N ASN A 100 -12.13 5.17 18.60
CA ASN A 100 -13.09 5.07 17.52
C ASN A 100 -13.94 6.34 17.51
N LEU A 101 -13.76 7.17 16.49
CA LEU A 101 -14.46 8.44 16.33
C LEU A 101 -15.59 8.26 15.33
N LEU A 102 -16.77 8.79 15.66
CA LEU A 102 -17.97 8.59 14.84
C LEU A 102 -18.06 9.58 13.69
N THR A 103 -17.52 10.78 13.84
CA THR A 103 -17.65 11.86 12.86
C THR A 103 -16.29 12.44 12.46
N PRO A 104 -16.13 12.88 11.20
CA PRO A 104 -14.92 13.59 10.75
C PRO A 104 -14.62 14.86 11.56
N LYS A 105 -15.67 15.52 12.07
CA LYS A 105 -15.53 16.71 12.91
C LYS A 105 -14.74 16.40 14.19
N LEU A 106 -15.03 15.28 14.85
CA LEU A 106 -14.28 14.86 16.04
C LEU A 106 -12.81 14.55 15.74
N VAL A 107 -12.51 14.03 14.54
CA VAL A 107 -11.12 13.82 14.10
C VAL A 107 -10.39 15.16 14.01
N GLN A 108 -11.04 16.18 13.43
CA GLN A 108 -10.47 17.52 13.32
C GLN A 108 -10.31 18.19 14.70
N GLU A 109 -11.36 18.20 15.53
CA GLU A 109 -11.30 18.79 16.88
C GLU A 109 -10.20 18.14 17.73
N LEU A 110 -10.02 16.82 17.63
CA LEU A 110 -8.98 16.11 18.37
C LEU A 110 -7.57 16.37 17.83
N LEU A 111 -7.36 16.17 16.53
CA LEU A 111 -6.02 16.23 15.95
C LEU A 111 -5.52 17.68 15.83
N VAL A 112 -6.38 18.60 15.39
CA VAL A 112 -6.00 20.00 15.13
C VAL A 112 -6.10 20.82 16.41
N ASP A 113 -7.29 20.85 17.04
CA ASP A 113 -7.53 21.80 18.13
C ASP A 113 -6.85 21.36 19.44
N GLN A 114 -6.75 20.06 19.70
CA GLN A 114 -6.12 19.55 20.94
C GLN A 114 -4.66 19.13 20.77
N TRP A 115 -4.29 18.57 19.61
CA TRP A 115 -2.96 17.98 19.40
C TRP A 115 -2.10 18.66 18.33
N GLU A 116 -2.51 19.85 17.91
CA GLU A 116 -1.73 20.79 17.09
C GLU A 116 -1.30 20.27 15.71
N ALA A 117 -1.97 19.23 15.21
CA ALA A 117 -1.84 18.78 13.83
C ALA A 117 -2.38 19.86 12.88
N GLU A 118 -1.88 19.88 11.64
CA GLU A 118 -2.33 20.88 10.67
C GLU A 118 -3.67 20.49 10.05
N SER A 119 -4.55 21.48 9.86
CA SER A 119 -5.84 21.27 9.19
C SER A 119 -5.69 20.71 7.77
N ALA A 120 -4.62 21.08 7.07
CA ALA A 120 -4.27 20.56 5.75
C ALA A 120 -4.05 19.04 5.74
N TRP A 121 -3.55 18.46 6.84
CA TRP A 121 -3.35 17.02 6.96
C TRP A 121 -4.69 16.28 6.98
N ILE A 122 -5.67 16.82 7.71
CA ILE A 122 -7.02 16.25 7.79
C ILE A 122 -7.69 16.36 6.42
N GLN A 123 -7.60 17.51 5.77
CA GLN A 123 -8.12 17.69 4.41
C GLN A 123 -7.51 16.67 3.44
N LYS A 124 -6.19 16.48 3.46
CA LYS A 124 -5.50 15.47 2.61
C LYS A 124 -6.04 14.07 2.84
N VAL A 125 -6.27 13.69 4.10
CA VAL A 125 -6.80 12.37 4.45
C VAL A 125 -8.24 12.20 3.97
N MET A 126 -9.07 13.24 4.08
CA MET A 126 -10.50 13.20 3.74
C MET A 126 -10.75 13.18 2.23
N VAL A 127 -9.82 13.69 1.41
CA VAL A 127 -9.95 13.67 -0.06
C VAL A 127 -9.91 12.24 -0.62
N ASN A 128 -9.05 11.38 -0.08
CA ASN A 128 -8.85 10.04 -0.59
C ASN A 128 -9.44 8.99 0.38
N THR A 129 -10.07 7.94 -0.14
CA THR A 129 -10.56 6.82 0.69
C THR A 129 -9.51 5.75 0.97
N ARG A 130 -8.41 5.74 0.22
CA ARG A 130 -7.30 4.78 0.31
C ARG A 130 -5.96 5.51 0.37
N THR A 131 -4.89 4.80 0.71
CA THR A 131 -3.53 5.37 0.65
C THR A 131 -3.10 5.64 -0.80
N GLU A 132 -2.30 6.68 -1.00
CA GLU A 132 -1.63 6.97 -2.26
C GLU A 132 -0.80 5.77 -2.72
N SER A 133 -0.11 5.12 -1.77
CA SER A 133 0.66 3.90 -2.03
C SER A 133 -0.21 2.77 -2.62
N TYR A 134 -1.42 2.56 -2.08
CA TYR A 134 -2.36 1.60 -2.64
C TYR A 134 -2.85 2.00 -4.04
N LEU A 135 -3.18 3.28 -4.24
CA LEU A 135 -3.66 3.78 -5.53
C LEU A 135 -2.61 3.61 -6.63
N ARG A 136 -1.34 3.94 -6.34
CA ARG A 136 -0.21 3.74 -7.27
C ARG A 136 -0.03 2.27 -7.61
N TRP A 137 -0.01 1.39 -6.60
CA TRP A 137 0.09 -0.06 -6.81
C TRP A 137 -1.04 -0.59 -7.69
N LYS A 138 -2.28 -0.13 -7.47
CA LYS A 138 -3.45 -0.54 -8.25
C LYS A 138 -3.31 -0.16 -9.72
N ASP A 139 -2.84 1.05 -9.99
CA ASP A 139 -2.64 1.55 -11.35
C ASP A 139 -1.49 0.85 -12.07
N GLU A 140 -0.38 0.61 -11.39
CA GLU A 140 0.75 -0.18 -11.89
C GLU A 140 0.32 -1.62 -12.20
N ALA A 141 -0.39 -2.27 -11.28
CA ALA A 141 -0.92 -3.61 -11.49
C ALA A 141 -1.84 -3.67 -12.72
N LYS A 142 -2.67 -2.65 -12.94
CA LYS A 142 -3.53 -2.54 -14.13
C LYS A 142 -2.72 -2.38 -15.42
N LYS A 143 -1.69 -1.54 -15.42
CA LYS A 143 -0.77 -1.36 -16.55
C LYS A 143 -0.03 -2.65 -16.89
N SER A 144 0.53 -3.33 -15.88
CA SER A 144 1.24 -4.60 -16.04
C SER A 144 0.34 -5.71 -16.60
N ARG A 145 -0.92 -5.81 -16.13
CA ARG A 145 -1.90 -6.75 -16.69
C ARG A 145 -2.21 -6.44 -18.16
N LYS A 146 -2.36 -5.16 -18.52
CA LYS A 146 -2.60 -4.73 -19.91
C LYS A 146 -1.41 -5.08 -20.82
N GLN A 147 -0.17 -4.83 -20.36
CA GLN A 147 1.04 -5.18 -21.09
C GLN A 147 1.19 -6.70 -21.27
N ARG A 148 0.92 -7.49 -20.21
CA ARG A 148 0.93 -8.96 -20.30
C ARG A 148 -0.05 -9.47 -21.36
N ARG A 149 -1.28 -8.94 -21.39
CA ARG A 149 -2.29 -9.30 -22.41
C ARG A 149 -1.82 -8.95 -23.82
N LYS A 150 -1.20 -7.79 -24.02
CA LYS A 150 -0.63 -7.40 -25.33
C LYS A 150 0.48 -8.34 -25.77
N ARG A 151 1.42 -8.67 -24.87
CA ARG A 151 2.52 -9.59 -25.17
C ARG A 151 2.00 -10.98 -25.55
N THR A 152 1.09 -11.54 -24.75
CA THR A 152 0.47 -12.84 -25.07
C THR A 152 -0.32 -12.82 -26.39
N ALA A 153 -1.00 -11.72 -26.72
CA ALA A 153 -1.67 -11.59 -28.02
C ALA A 153 -0.68 -11.51 -29.18
N GLN A 154 0.43 -10.79 -29.01
CA GLN A 154 1.51 -10.70 -29.99
C GLN A 154 2.17 -12.06 -30.21
N ASP A 155 2.50 -12.78 -29.14
CA ASP A 155 3.10 -14.12 -29.19
C ASP A 155 2.18 -15.12 -29.90
N ARG A 156 0.87 -15.04 -29.65
CA ARG A 156 -0.12 -15.86 -30.38
C ARG A 156 -0.20 -15.50 -31.86
N TYR A 157 -0.11 -14.21 -32.19
CA TYR A 157 -0.13 -13.75 -33.58
C TYR A 157 1.13 -14.20 -34.33
N THR A 158 2.32 -14.03 -33.75
CA THR A 158 3.59 -14.47 -34.35
C THR A 158 3.62 -15.98 -34.54
N HIS A 159 3.20 -16.75 -33.54
CA HIS A 159 3.12 -18.20 -33.65
C HIS A 159 2.14 -18.64 -34.75
N ARG A 160 0.97 -18.00 -34.88
CA ARG A 160 0.02 -18.28 -35.97
C ARG A 160 0.59 -17.91 -37.35
N LYS A 161 1.31 -16.80 -37.45
CA LYS A 161 1.95 -16.39 -38.70
C LYS A 161 3.05 -17.37 -39.11
N GLN A 162 3.89 -17.78 -38.16
CA GLN A 162 4.93 -18.79 -38.37
C GLN A 162 4.32 -20.13 -38.82
N ALA A 163 3.30 -20.63 -38.14
CA ALA A 163 2.62 -21.87 -38.53
C ALA A 163 2.04 -21.80 -39.96
N ARG A 164 1.45 -20.66 -40.35
CA ARG A 164 0.95 -20.46 -41.72
C ARG A 164 2.05 -20.48 -42.76
N THR A 165 3.20 -19.85 -42.49
CA THR A 165 4.34 -19.87 -43.40
C THR A 165 4.94 -21.27 -43.51
N THR A 166 5.05 -22.04 -42.42
CA THR A 166 5.57 -23.41 -42.48
C THR A 166 4.64 -24.32 -43.28
N SER A 167 3.32 -24.24 -43.06
CA SER A 167 2.36 -25.04 -43.83
C SER A 167 2.28 -24.65 -45.31
N SER A 168 2.51 -23.39 -45.68
CA SER A 168 2.58 -23.01 -47.11
C SER A 168 3.84 -23.53 -47.80
N THR A 169 4.96 -23.62 -47.08
CA THR A 169 6.22 -24.16 -47.63
C THR A 169 6.13 -25.67 -47.83
N ASP A 170 5.48 -26.39 -46.91
CA ASP A 170 5.27 -27.84 -47.04
C ASP A 170 4.31 -28.21 -48.20
N ILE A 171 3.28 -27.41 -48.46
CA ILE A 171 2.34 -27.64 -49.59
C ILE A 171 3.00 -27.36 -50.95
N SER A 172 4.03 -26.51 -50.99
CA SER A 172 4.76 -26.16 -52.21
C SER A 172 5.80 -27.23 -52.63
N GLN A 173 6.04 -28.25 -51.80
CA GLN A 173 6.98 -29.34 -52.10
C GLN A 173 6.29 -30.66 -52.49
N VAL A 174 4.96 -30.66 -52.61
CA VAL A 174 4.20 -31.81 -53.11
C VAL A 174 3.70 -31.48 -54.52
N GLU A 175 4.60 -31.52 -55.51
CA GLU A 175 4.19 -31.64 -56.91
C GLU A 175 3.79 -33.10 -57.22
N PRO A 176 2.78 -33.33 -58.10
CA PRO A 176 2.20 -34.64 -58.32
C PRO A 176 3.09 -35.48 -59.25
N GLU A 177 3.82 -36.45 -58.69
CA GLU A 177 4.34 -37.58 -59.48
C GLU A 177 3.19 -38.51 -59.84
N GLY A 178 2.50 -38.19 -60.94
CA GLY A 178 1.47 -39.06 -61.49
C GLY A 178 1.02 -38.57 -62.87
N MET A 179 1.16 -39.46 -63.87
CA MET A 179 0.89 -39.31 -65.32
C MET A 179 2.14 -38.84 -66.09
N THR A 180 2.70 -39.62 -67.04
CA THR A 180 1.99 -40.17 -68.20
C THR A 180 2.74 -41.35 -68.84
N GLN A 181 1.95 -42.19 -69.51
CA GLN A 181 2.16 -43.31 -70.46
C GLN A 181 3.37 -43.12 -71.42
N ALA A 182 3.94 -44.12 -72.11
CA ALA A 182 3.40 -45.36 -72.70
C ALA A 182 4.54 -46.36 -72.97
#